data_AF-M4BTD7-F1
#
_entry.id   AF-M4BTD7-F1
#
_cell.length_a   1.000
_cell.length_b   1.000
_cell.length_c   1.000
_cell.angle_alpha   90.00
_cell.angle_beta   90.00
_cell.angle_gamma   90.00
#
_symmetry.space_group_name_H-M   'P 1'
#
loop_
_entity.id
_entity.type
_entity.pdbx_description
1 polymer ?
#
loop_
_entity_poly.entity_id
_entity_poly.type
_entity_poly.pdbx_seq_one_letter_code
_entity_poly.pdbx_strand_id
1 'polypeptide(L)'
;MPVVRKKFGSISVKFGVPLDVKQYVDATLARVGKQEVSVPTSAIVEDLGYAITDALIENATCAMSHVVATILLVYRQGISKPELVRQAGQLRLEILRRGGRVVGTQGRSPTDVVDRALELLHELVIMRRKDLVEPAVTSREQYPNMIGLGYYRNKLLHWFNREGVLACAYHALDVFNLNSGKGSTVSSTLGEAGVDRQELLDGASFLHKMLTMEFVRKDDPVADSARLAKALDHLKSRKVLVSTATASSSVRVEAVDSAMLSLLGTLVWPFIDSYWVAVTSLFALRPQGEVTTEDLLKRLQWLAETMYHEKLISFYESCSRETLQNALALLEGWNVLSSRRRAPTGKKSAPKVSKPAVRLLSLTPEYAIDGELEQLAMRVSKFRKLPAGVHPATTSETEVLARLPALSRM
;
A
#
# COMPACT_ATOMS: atom_id res chain seq x y z
N MET A 1 -12.42 16.89 23.52
CA MET A 1 -13.69 16.29 24.00
C MET A 1 -13.39 14.91 24.59
N PRO A 2 -14.04 14.45 25.67
CA PRO A 2 -13.76 13.15 26.28
C PRO A 2 -14.23 11.99 25.38
N VAL A 3 -13.41 10.95 25.27
CA VAL A 3 -13.67 9.70 24.51
C VAL A 3 -15.04 9.10 24.88
N VAL A 4 -15.46 9.19 26.13
CA VAL A 4 -16.72 8.59 26.62
C VAL A 4 -18.00 9.23 26.04
N ARG A 5 -17.91 10.41 25.41
CA ARG A 5 -19.07 11.09 24.80
C ARG A 5 -19.28 10.76 23.32
N LYS A 6 -18.36 10.04 22.67
CA LYS A 6 -18.48 9.64 21.27
C LYS A 6 -18.95 8.19 21.15
N LYS A 7 -19.94 7.94 20.27
CA LYS A 7 -20.43 6.59 19.95
C LYS A 7 -19.46 5.93 18.97
N PHE A 8 -18.46 5.21 19.49
CA PHE A 8 -17.49 4.46 18.67
C PHE A 8 -18.02 3.11 18.13
N GLY A 9 -19.31 2.85 18.30
CA GLY A 9 -19.94 1.61 17.86
C GLY A 9 -19.73 0.47 18.86
N SER A 10 -19.31 -0.69 18.36
CA SER A 10 -19.12 -1.90 19.17
C SER A 10 -17.70 -2.41 19.03
N ILE A 11 -17.10 -2.81 20.15
CA ILE A 11 -15.80 -3.47 20.18
C ILE A 11 -16.03 -4.98 20.09
N SER A 12 -15.32 -5.65 19.19
CA SER A 12 -15.23 -7.11 19.15
C SER A 12 -13.83 -7.52 19.56
N VAL A 13 -13.74 -8.36 20.59
CA VAL A 13 -12.48 -8.90 21.08
C VAL A 13 -12.47 -10.39 20.79
N LYS A 14 -11.39 -10.87 20.18
CA LYS A 14 -11.15 -12.28 19.96
C LYS A 14 -9.75 -12.62 20.46
N PHE A 15 -9.67 -13.65 21.28
CA PHE A 15 -8.40 -14.18 21.76
C PHE A 15 -7.92 -15.29 20.82
N GLY A 16 -6.63 -15.25 20.47
CA GLY A 16 -5.96 -16.35 19.80
C GLY A 16 -5.60 -17.47 20.77
N VAL A 17 -4.88 -18.48 20.28
CA VAL A 17 -4.32 -19.53 21.15
C VAL A 17 -3.26 -18.89 22.07
N PRO A 18 -3.29 -19.15 23.39
CA PRO A 18 -2.26 -18.68 24.30
C PRO A 18 -0.87 -19.18 23.86
N LEU A 19 0.13 -18.31 23.95
CA LEU A 19 1.51 -18.63 23.63
C LEU A 19 2.33 -18.72 24.92
N ASP A 20 2.97 -19.88 25.15
CA ASP A 20 3.95 -20.06 26.22
C ASP A 20 5.33 -19.61 25.70
N VAL A 21 5.82 -18.50 26.24
CA VAL A 21 7.11 -17.90 25.83
C VAL A 21 8.28 -18.83 26.13
N LYS A 22 8.26 -19.53 27.27
CA LYS A 22 9.33 -20.45 27.64
C LYS A 22 9.38 -21.62 26.68
N GLN A 23 8.22 -22.24 26.42
CA GLN A 23 8.12 -23.34 25.47
C GLN A 23 8.57 -22.94 24.06
N TYR A 24 8.22 -21.72 23.61
CA TYR A 24 8.64 -21.21 22.29
C TYR A 24 10.16 -21.03 22.19
N VAL A 25 10.78 -20.44 23.22
CA VAL A 25 12.23 -20.24 23.29
C VAL A 25 12.95 -21.58 23.34
N ASP A 26 12.52 -22.50 24.22
CA ASP A 26 13.12 -23.83 24.37
C ASP A 26 13.05 -24.62 23.05
N ALA A 27 11.92 -24.58 22.34
CA ALA A 27 11.75 -25.23 21.04
C ALA A 27 12.65 -24.62 19.94
N THR A 28 12.89 -23.31 19.99
CA THR A 28 13.77 -22.62 19.04
C THR A 28 15.23 -22.96 19.32
N LEU A 29 15.67 -22.90 20.58
CA LEU A 29 17.01 -23.31 20.98
C LEU A 29 17.28 -24.79 20.67
N ALA A 30 16.29 -25.67 20.86
CA ALA A 30 16.43 -27.09 20.53
C ALA A 30 16.59 -27.33 19.01
N ARG A 31 15.93 -26.55 18.14
CA ARG A 31 16.12 -26.63 16.68
C ARG A 31 17.51 -26.14 16.29
N VAL A 32 17.94 -25.03 16.88
CA VAL A 32 19.23 -24.38 16.62
C VAL A 32 20.40 -25.24 17.10
N GLY A 33 20.29 -25.87 18.27
CA GLY A 33 21.28 -26.79 18.81
C GLY A 33 21.51 -28.03 17.95
N LYS A 34 20.53 -28.44 17.14
CA LYS A 34 20.69 -29.51 16.12
C LYS A 34 21.43 -29.05 14.87
N GLN A 35 21.51 -27.75 14.63
CA GLN A 35 22.16 -27.15 13.45
C GLN A 35 23.55 -26.58 13.74
N GLU A 36 24.04 -26.67 14.99
CA GLU A 36 25.32 -26.06 15.46
C GLU A 36 25.47 -24.56 15.13
N VAL A 37 24.37 -23.85 14.90
CA VAL A 37 24.37 -22.41 14.63
C VAL A 37 24.14 -21.67 15.95
N SER A 38 24.88 -20.59 16.20
CA SER A 38 24.54 -19.67 17.30
C SER A 38 23.53 -18.63 16.82
N VAL A 39 22.35 -18.56 17.44
CA VAL A 39 21.32 -17.57 17.10
C VAL A 39 21.27 -16.48 18.18
N PRO A 40 21.37 -15.18 17.81
CA PRO A 40 21.30 -14.10 18.78
C PRO A 40 19.90 -13.99 19.38
N THR A 41 19.80 -13.58 20.64
CA THR A 41 18.52 -13.38 21.33
C THR A 41 17.57 -12.46 20.59
N SER A 42 18.11 -11.44 19.90
CA SER A 42 17.31 -10.51 19.09
C SER A 42 16.53 -11.22 17.97
N ALA A 43 17.13 -12.22 17.31
CA ALA A 43 16.46 -12.97 16.25
C ALA A 43 15.33 -13.85 16.81
N ILE A 44 15.51 -14.41 18.01
CA ILE A 44 14.45 -15.19 18.68
C ILE A 44 13.26 -14.28 19.05
N VAL A 45 13.54 -13.08 19.56
CA VAL A 45 12.52 -12.08 19.90
C VAL A 45 11.79 -11.60 18.65
N GLU A 46 12.52 -11.36 17.56
CA GLU A 46 11.94 -10.95 16.27
C GLU A 46 11.02 -12.04 15.70
N ASP A 47 11.49 -13.30 15.69
CA ASP A 47 10.70 -14.45 15.25
C ASP A 47 9.42 -14.64 16.08
N LEU A 48 9.51 -14.44 17.40
CA LEU A 48 8.36 -14.45 18.28
C LEU A 48 7.38 -13.31 17.93
N GLY A 49 7.90 -12.11 17.63
CA GLY A 49 7.10 -10.96 17.18
C GLY A 49 6.31 -11.25 15.90
N TYR A 50 6.93 -11.90 14.91
CA TYR A 50 6.24 -12.31 13.70
C TYR A 50 5.18 -13.39 13.98
N ALA A 51 5.48 -14.39 14.81
CA ALA A 51 4.51 -15.43 15.17
C ALA A 51 3.27 -14.86 15.87
N ILE A 52 3.45 -13.90 16.79
CA ILE A 52 2.35 -13.18 17.44
C ILE A 52 1.54 -12.39 16.40
N THR A 53 2.22 -11.69 15.49
CA THR A 53 1.57 -10.89 14.45
C THR A 53 0.73 -11.76 13.51
N ASP A 54 1.26 -12.90 13.07
CA ASP A 54 0.53 -13.87 12.25
C ASP A 54 -0.73 -14.37 12.97
N ALA A 55 -0.60 -14.74 14.25
CA ALA A 55 -1.75 -15.16 15.07
C ALA A 55 -2.81 -14.04 15.22
N LEU A 56 -2.40 -12.77 15.33
CA LEU A 56 -3.31 -11.63 15.35
C LEU A 56 -4.05 -11.45 14.03
N ILE A 57 -3.36 -11.64 12.90
CA ILE A 57 -3.94 -11.55 11.55
C ILE A 57 -4.95 -12.69 11.33
N GLU A 58 -4.63 -13.92 11.68
CA GLU A 58 -5.53 -15.08 11.56
C GLU A 58 -6.82 -14.93 12.39
N ASN A 59 -6.70 -14.23 13.53
CA ASN A 59 -7.82 -13.97 14.42
C ASN A 59 -8.50 -12.61 14.18
N ALA A 60 -8.03 -11.84 13.19
CA ALA A 60 -8.58 -10.53 12.91
C ALA A 60 -10.06 -10.58 12.53
N THR A 61 -10.78 -9.56 12.96
CA THR A 61 -12.18 -9.29 12.62
C THR A 61 -12.28 -7.87 12.06
N CYS A 62 -13.20 -7.63 11.14
CA CYS A 62 -13.56 -6.29 10.70
C CYS A 62 -15.05 -6.02 10.92
N ALA A 63 -15.40 -4.76 11.09
CA ALA A 63 -16.78 -4.26 11.09
C ALA A 63 -17.18 -3.72 9.71
N MET A 64 -18.48 -3.50 9.52
CA MET A 64 -19.02 -2.99 8.25
C MET A 64 -18.62 -1.54 7.92
N SER A 65 -18.15 -0.76 8.90
CA SER A 65 -17.50 0.53 8.64
C SER A 65 -16.24 0.40 7.77
N HIS A 66 -15.42 -0.64 7.99
CA HIS A 66 -14.24 -0.90 7.16
C HIS A 66 -14.64 -1.25 5.72
N VAL A 67 -15.71 -2.03 5.55
CA VAL A 67 -16.27 -2.41 4.25
C VAL A 67 -16.81 -1.18 3.51
N VAL A 68 -17.67 -0.39 4.17
CA VAL A 68 -18.26 0.82 3.60
C VAL A 68 -17.20 1.85 3.25
N ALA A 69 -16.23 2.11 4.13
CA ALA A 69 -15.11 3.01 3.83
C ALA A 69 -14.32 2.55 2.59
N THR A 70 -14.09 1.25 2.45
CA THR A 70 -13.41 0.69 1.28
C THR A 70 -14.20 0.94 -0.02
N ILE A 71 -15.51 0.72 -0.01
CA ILE A 71 -16.36 0.98 -1.18
C ILE A 71 -16.39 2.48 -1.51
N LEU A 72 -16.47 3.36 -0.51
CA LEU A 72 -16.44 4.81 -0.74
C LEU A 72 -15.10 5.31 -1.31
N LEU A 73 -14.00 4.63 -1.00
CA LEU A 73 -12.72 4.87 -1.65
C LEU A 73 -12.65 4.29 -3.08
N VAL A 74 -13.52 3.37 -3.47
CA VAL A 74 -13.65 3.00 -4.90
C VAL A 74 -14.49 4.05 -5.63
N TYR A 75 -15.60 4.48 -5.02
CA TYR A 75 -16.55 5.44 -5.58
C TYR A 75 -16.36 6.84 -4.98
N ARG A 76 -15.19 7.45 -5.23
CA ARG A 76 -14.82 8.75 -4.63
C ARG A 76 -15.75 9.90 -5.04
N GLN A 77 -16.39 9.80 -6.21
CA GLN A 77 -17.37 10.77 -6.72
C GLN A 77 -18.80 10.50 -6.21
N GLY A 78 -18.97 9.53 -5.31
CA GLY A 78 -20.23 9.15 -4.72
C GLY A 78 -20.82 7.87 -5.31
N ILE A 79 -21.71 7.26 -4.52
CA ILE A 79 -22.40 6.01 -4.80
C ILE A 79 -23.83 6.11 -4.29
N SER A 80 -24.79 5.54 -5.02
CA SER A 80 -26.17 5.50 -4.53
C SER A 80 -26.28 4.56 -3.32
N LYS A 81 -27.11 4.88 -2.34
CA LYS A 81 -27.30 4.05 -1.14
C LYS A 81 -27.68 2.60 -1.47
N PRO A 82 -28.58 2.31 -2.43
CA PRO A 82 -28.86 0.93 -2.84
C PRO A 82 -27.64 0.20 -3.41
N GLU A 83 -26.83 0.88 -4.23
CA GLU A 83 -25.62 0.30 -4.82
C GLU A 83 -24.53 0.10 -3.75
N LEU A 84 -24.42 1.01 -2.78
CA LEU A 84 -23.53 0.85 -1.63
C LEU A 84 -23.88 -0.38 -0.81
N VAL A 85 -25.18 -0.62 -0.54
CA VAL A 85 -25.65 -1.83 0.16
C VAL A 85 -25.28 -3.09 -0.63
N ARG A 86 -25.48 -3.07 -1.94
CA ARG A 86 -25.15 -4.20 -2.82
C ARG A 86 -23.65 -4.50 -2.83
N GLN A 87 -22.81 -3.49 -3.06
CA GLN A 87 -21.35 -3.60 -3.12
C GLN A 87 -20.74 -3.98 -1.77
N ALA A 88 -21.24 -3.40 -0.67
CA ALA A 88 -20.81 -3.77 0.67
C ALA A 88 -21.17 -5.24 1.00
N GLY A 89 -22.33 -5.72 0.54
CA GLY A 89 -22.71 -7.13 0.63
C GLY A 89 -21.75 -8.04 -0.14
N GLN A 90 -21.36 -7.66 -1.36
CA GLN A 90 -20.41 -8.42 -2.19
C GLN A 90 -19.02 -8.46 -1.55
N LEU A 91 -18.47 -7.32 -1.14
CA LEU A 91 -17.16 -7.25 -0.49
C LEU A 91 -17.15 -8.01 0.84
N ARG A 92 -18.25 -7.96 1.61
CA ARG A 92 -18.41 -8.80 2.81
C ARG A 92 -18.26 -10.28 2.47
N LEU A 93 -18.90 -10.78 1.40
CA LEU A 93 -18.77 -12.17 0.99
C LEU A 93 -17.34 -12.51 0.56
N GLU A 94 -16.64 -11.62 -0.13
CA GLU A 94 -15.23 -11.81 -0.50
C GLU A 94 -14.30 -11.91 0.72
N ILE A 95 -14.57 -11.15 1.78
CA ILE A 95 -13.84 -11.24 3.05
C ILE A 95 -14.08 -12.62 3.69
N LEU A 96 -15.34 -13.06 3.77
CA LEU A 96 -15.69 -14.37 4.37
C LEU A 96 -15.04 -15.53 3.60
N ARG A 97 -15.01 -15.45 2.27
CA ARG A 97 -14.36 -16.46 1.41
C ARG A 97 -12.86 -16.58 1.63
N ARG A 98 -12.20 -15.53 2.15
CA ARG A 98 -10.77 -15.51 2.52
C ARG A 98 -10.53 -15.87 3.99
N GLY A 99 -11.55 -16.41 4.67
CA GLY A 99 -11.47 -16.76 6.09
C GLY A 99 -11.61 -15.57 7.05
N GLY A 100 -11.88 -14.39 6.51
CA GLY A 100 -12.13 -13.18 7.29
C GLY A 100 -13.48 -13.24 8.01
N ARG A 101 -13.68 -12.30 8.95
CA ARG A 101 -14.87 -12.25 9.80
C ARG A 101 -15.42 -10.84 9.86
N VAL A 102 -16.71 -10.69 9.55
CA VAL A 102 -17.38 -9.39 9.53
C VAL A 102 -18.40 -9.28 10.65
N VAL A 103 -18.05 -8.54 11.71
CA VAL A 103 -18.86 -8.39 12.93
C VAL A 103 -19.97 -7.36 12.76
N GLY A 104 -20.99 -7.45 13.62
CA GLY A 104 -22.12 -6.50 13.64
C GLY A 104 -23.21 -6.77 12.60
N THR A 105 -23.09 -7.85 11.82
CA THR A 105 -24.03 -8.19 10.73
C THR A 105 -25.17 -9.12 11.14
N GLN A 106 -25.04 -9.81 12.28
CA GLN A 106 -26.01 -10.84 12.70
C GLN A 106 -27.38 -10.26 13.07
N GLY A 107 -28.44 -10.88 12.55
CA GLY A 107 -29.83 -10.53 12.85
C GLY A 107 -30.28 -9.16 12.32
N ARG A 108 -29.55 -8.55 11.37
CA ARG A 108 -29.85 -7.23 10.81
C ARG A 108 -30.00 -7.30 9.29
N SER A 109 -30.84 -6.43 8.72
CA SER A 109 -30.92 -6.32 7.26
C SER A 109 -29.63 -5.70 6.68
N PRO A 110 -29.26 -6.00 5.42
CA PRO A 110 -28.11 -5.37 4.77
C PRO A 110 -28.15 -3.83 4.81
N THR A 111 -29.33 -3.25 4.69
CA THR A 111 -29.55 -1.79 4.75
C THR A 111 -29.22 -1.24 6.13
N ASP A 112 -29.77 -1.81 7.20
CA ASP A 112 -29.54 -1.33 8.58
C ASP A 112 -28.07 -1.40 8.97
N VAL A 113 -27.38 -2.44 8.47
CA VAL A 113 -25.96 -2.65 8.70
C VAL A 113 -25.11 -1.55 8.04
N VAL A 114 -25.46 -1.15 6.81
CA VAL A 114 -24.78 -0.05 6.10
C VAL A 114 -25.13 1.29 6.73
N ASP A 115 -26.38 1.52 7.11
CA ASP A 115 -26.81 2.76 7.77
C ASP A 115 -26.05 2.98 9.08
N ARG A 116 -25.93 1.93 9.90
CA ARG A 116 -25.11 1.98 11.11
C ARG A 116 -23.64 2.24 10.82
N ALA A 117 -23.09 1.69 9.72
CA ALA A 117 -21.72 1.97 9.33
C ALA A 117 -21.54 3.44 8.92
N LEU A 118 -22.50 4.03 8.21
CA LEU A 118 -22.51 5.45 7.85
C LEU A 118 -22.63 6.36 9.08
N GLU A 119 -23.47 6.01 10.06
CA GLU A 119 -23.54 6.72 11.34
C GLU A 119 -22.17 6.79 12.05
N LEU A 120 -21.40 5.69 12.02
CA LEU A 120 -20.09 5.64 12.64
C LEU A 120 -19.03 6.41 11.84
N LEU A 121 -19.23 6.56 10.53
CA LEU A 121 -18.34 7.28 9.62
C LEU A 121 -18.77 8.74 9.39
N HIS A 122 -19.73 9.27 10.14
CA HIS A 122 -20.36 10.59 9.88
C HIS A 122 -19.40 11.77 9.76
N GLU A 123 -18.21 11.74 10.37
CA GLU A 123 -17.19 12.79 10.23
C GLU A 123 -16.45 12.72 8.88
N LEU A 124 -16.48 11.56 8.20
CA LEU A 124 -15.73 11.24 6.99
C LEU A 124 -16.60 11.12 5.73
N VAL A 125 -17.93 11.09 5.88
CA VAL A 125 -18.88 10.88 4.79
C VAL A 125 -19.99 11.91 4.84
N ILE A 126 -20.51 12.30 3.69
CA ILE A 126 -21.68 13.17 3.58
C ILE A 126 -22.74 12.53 2.69
N MET A 127 -24.00 12.88 2.99
CA MET A 127 -25.14 12.59 2.13
C MET A 127 -25.56 13.89 1.44
N ARG A 128 -25.25 14.05 0.15
CA ARG A 128 -25.61 15.26 -0.63
C ARG A 128 -27.09 15.34 -0.94
N ARG A 129 -27.65 14.19 -1.33
CA ARG A 129 -29.06 13.98 -1.68
C ARG A 129 -29.56 12.79 -0.86
N LYS A 130 -30.88 12.56 -0.87
CA LYS A 130 -31.54 11.52 -0.07
C LYS A 130 -30.84 10.16 -0.16
N ASP A 131 -30.27 9.80 -1.31
CA ASP A 131 -29.67 8.49 -1.55
C ASP A 131 -28.26 8.54 -2.17
N LEU A 132 -27.54 9.68 -2.16
CA LEU A 132 -26.17 9.76 -2.68
C LEU A 132 -25.18 9.96 -1.54
N VAL A 133 -24.31 8.96 -1.33
CA VAL A 133 -23.28 8.95 -0.30
C VAL A 133 -21.93 9.17 -0.95
N GLU A 134 -21.12 10.08 -0.41
CA GLU A 134 -19.75 10.34 -0.87
C GLU A 134 -18.81 10.62 0.31
N PRO A 135 -17.49 10.46 0.12
CA PRO A 135 -16.51 11.01 1.06
C PRO A 135 -16.77 12.50 1.31
N ALA A 136 -16.61 12.94 2.56
CA ALA A 136 -16.86 14.32 2.99
C ALA A 136 -15.77 15.28 2.47
N VAL A 137 -15.72 15.53 1.17
CA VAL A 137 -14.70 16.35 0.52
C VAL A 137 -15.37 17.43 -0.33
N THR A 138 -15.81 18.51 0.32
CA THR A 138 -16.42 19.68 -0.36
C THR A 138 -15.43 20.78 -0.66
N SER A 139 -14.32 20.84 0.09
CA SER A 139 -13.20 21.78 -0.09
C SER A 139 -11.86 21.06 0.04
N ARG A 140 -10.77 21.72 -0.36
CA ARG A 140 -9.41 21.13 -0.30
C ARG A 140 -8.99 20.76 1.12
N GLU A 141 -9.39 21.54 2.11
CA GLU A 141 -9.09 21.32 3.53
C GLU A 141 -9.66 20.00 4.07
N GLN A 142 -10.62 19.40 3.35
CA GLN A 142 -11.29 18.16 3.74
C GLN A 142 -10.73 16.92 3.04
N TYR A 143 -9.76 17.05 2.12
CA TYR A 143 -9.10 15.90 1.52
C TYR A 143 -8.54 14.87 2.53
N PRO A 144 -8.04 15.27 3.73
CA PRO A 144 -7.65 14.33 4.77
C PRO A 144 -8.74 13.33 5.19
N ASN A 145 -10.02 13.60 4.91
CA ASN A 145 -11.09 12.62 5.15
C ASN A 145 -10.91 11.34 4.32
N MET A 146 -10.27 11.40 3.14
CA MET A 146 -9.90 10.21 2.38
C MET A 146 -8.82 9.37 3.08
N ILE A 147 -7.84 10.03 3.72
CA ILE A 147 -6.85 9.32 4.57
C ILE A 147 -7.58 8.67 5.75
N GLY A 148 -8.53 9.37 6.37
CA GLY A 148 -9.40 8.85 7.42
C GLY A 148 -10.14 7.57 7.01
N LEU A 149 -10.79 7.58 5.83
CA LEU A 149 -11.42 6.39 5.25
C LEU A 149 -10.38 5.30 4.95
N GLY A 150 -9.18 5.69 4.53
CA GLY A 150 -8.03 4.81 4.30
C GLY A 150 -7.66 4.01 5.54
N TYR A 151 -7.65 4.63 6.72
CA TYR A 151 -7.40 3.92 7.99
C TYR A 151 -8.44 2.84 8.27
N TYR A 152 -9.72 3.09 7.98
CA TYR A 152 -10.77 2.06 8.08
C TYR A 152 -10.56 0.96 7.03
N ARG A 153 -10.25 1.33 5.78
CA ARG A 153 -9.95 0.35 4.71
C ARG A 153 -8.79 -0.54 5.06
N ASN A 154 -7.75 -0.02 5.72
CA ASN A 154 -6.52 -0.76 6.03
C ASN A 154 -6.76 -2.05 6.83
N LYS A 155 -7.85 -2.11 7.61
CA LYS A 155 -8.25 -3.35 8.28
C LYS A 155 -8.54 -4.49 7.31
N LEU A 156 -8.89 -4.23 6.05
CA LEU A 156 -9.15 -5.30 5.07
C LEU A 156 -7.87 -5.81 4.39
N LEU A 157 -6.77 -5.04 4.42
CA LEU A 157 -5.61 -5.30 3.56
C LEU A 157 -4.97 -6.67 3.78
N HIS A 158 -4.93 -7.16 5.02
CA HIS A 158 -4.30 -8.45 5.31
C HIS A 158 -4.96 -9.66 4.63
N TRP A 159 -6.23 -9.54 4.19
CA TRP A 159 -6.88 -10.57 3.38
C TRP A 159 -6.63 -10.41 1.88
N PHE A 160 -6.27 -9.21 1.42
CA PHE A 160 -6.23 -8.88 -0.01
C PHE A 160 -4.84 -8.45 -0.51
N ASN A 161 -3.83 -8.22 0.34
CA ASN A 161 -2.56 -7.60 -0.05
C ASN A 161 -1.85 -8.33 -1.20
N ARG A 162 -1.74 -9.66 -1.15
CA ARG A 162 -1.09 -10.48 -2.18
C ARG A 162 -1.85 -10.44 -3.51
N GLU A 163 -3.17 -10.49 -3.45
CA GLU A 163 -4.01 -10.35 -4.65
C GLU A 163 -3.99 -8.92 -5.20
N GLY A 164 -3.87 -7.92 -4.33
CA GLY A 164 -3.74 -6.51 -4.68
C GLY A 164 -2.44 -6.20 -5.38
N VAL A 165 -1.29 -6.71 -4.91
CA VAL A 165 -0.01 -6.54 -5.62
C VAL A 165 -0.02 -7.23 -6.99
N LEU A 166 -0.65 -8.41 -7.10
CA LEU A 166 -0.88 -9.08 -8.39
C LEU A 166 -1.76 -8.23 -9.31
N ALA A 167 -2.83 -7.62 -8.81
CA ALA A 167 -3.71 -6.76 -9.60
C ALA A 167 -2.98 -5.50 -10.10
N CYS A 168 -2.14 -4.86 -9.27
CA CYS A 168 -1.32 -3.72 -9.69
C CYS A 168 -0.27 -4.13 -10.73
N ALA A 169 0.39 -5.28 -10.55
CA ALA A 169 1.35 -5.82 -11.52
C ALA A 169 0.70 -6.18 -12.85
N TYR A 170 -0.48 -6.82 -12.81
CA TYR A 170 -1.27 -7.12 -14.01
C TYR A 170 -1.61 -5.85 -14.78
N HIS A 171 -2.17 -4.84 -14.10
CA HIS A 171 -2.52 -3.56 -14.73
C HIS A 171 -1.31 -2.89 -15.41
N ALA A 172 -0.15 -2.92 -14.77
CA ALA A 172 1.07 -2.36 -15.32
C ALA A 172 1.52 -3.03 -16.63
N LEU A 173 1.44 -4.37 -16.69
CA LEU A 173 1.80 -5.15 -17.87
C LEU A 173 0.75 -5.03 -18.98
N ASP A 174 -0.53 -5.04 -18.62
CA ASP A 174 -1.66 -4.93 -19.55
C ASP A 174 -1.63 -3.57 -20.28
N VAL A 175 -1.45 -2.47 -19.54
CA VAL A 175 -1.29 -1.12 -20.11
C VAL A 175 -0.04 -1.01 -20.99
N PHE A 176 1.07 -1.63 -20.58
CA PHE A 176 2.29 -1.65 -21.39
C PHE A 176 2.06 -2.36 -22.74
N ASN A 177 1.43 -3.53 -22.74
CA ASN A 177 1.12 -4.29 -23.95
C ASN A 177 0.20 -3.50 -24.91
N LEU A 178 -0.81 -2.79 -24.37
CA LEU A 178 -1.70 -1.92 -25.14
C LEU A 178 -0.96 -0.75 -25.82
N ASN A 179 0.06 -0.19 -25.17
CA ASN A 179 0.82 0.94 -25.71
C ASN A 179 1.88 0.49 -26.73
N SER A 180 2.54 -0.64 -26.51
CA SER A 180 3.49 -1.24 -27.46
C SER A 180 2.82 -1.62 -28.79
N GLY A 181 1.53 -1.99 -28.76
CA GLY A 181 0.72 -2.24 -29.96
C GLY A 181 0.39 -0.99 -30.80
N LYS A 182 0.61 0.23 -30.29
CA LYS A 182 0.33 1.49 -31.01
C LYS A 182 1.56 2.09 -31.72
N GLY A 183 2.76 1.55 -31.51
CA GLY A 183 4.03 2.13 -31.99
C GLY A 183 4.85 1.28 -32.97
N SER A 184 4.46 0.03 -33.25
CA SER A 184 5.19 -0.84 -34.18
C SER A 184 4.43 -1.00 -35.50
N THR A 185 4.96 -0.46 -36.59
CA THR A 185 4.59 -0.78 -37.98
C THR A 185 5.11 -2.16 -38.42
N VAL A 186 5.69 -2.93 -37.51
CA VAL A 186 6.11 -4.32 -37.76
C VAL A 186 5.23 -5.24 -36.91
N SER A 187 4.27 -5.86 -37.58
CA SER A 187 3.54 -7.07 -37.17
C SER A 187 3.15 -7.11 -35.69
N SER A 188 2.08 -6.41 -35.33
CA SER A 188 1.21 -6.90 -34.26
C SER A 188 0.70 -8.27 -34.71
N THR A 189 1.32 -9.34 -34.23
CA THR A 189 0.65 -10.63 -34.21
C THR A 189 -0.63 -10.42 -33.41
N LEU A 190 -1.76 -10.47 -34.11
CA LEU A 190 -3.14 -10.39 -33.62
C LEU A 190 -3.51 -11.55 -32.63
N GLY A 191 -2.56 -12.07 -31.84
CA GLY A 191 -2.63 -13.46 -31.38
C GLY A 191 -2.65 -13.74 -29.89
N GLU A 192 -2.19 -12.86 -29.00
CA GLU A 192 -1.94 -13.27 -27.61
C GLU A 192 -2.51 -12.28 -26.58
N ALA A 193 -3.80 -12.45 -26.25
CA ALA A 193 -4.46 -11.75 -25.15
C ALA A 193 -3.79 -12.06 -23.78
N GLY A 194 -3.91 -11.13 -22.84
CA GLY A 194 -3.39 -11.27 -21.48
C GLY A 194 -1.92 -10.86 -21.30
N VAL A 195 -1.34 -11.21 -20.16
CA VAL A 195 0.04 -10.89 -19.74
C VAL A 195 0.83 -12.18 -19.47
N ASP A 196 2.15 -12.15 -19.62
CA ASP A 196 2.98 -13.31 -19.30
C ASP A 196 2.93 -13.63 -17.78
N ARG A 197 2.79 -14.92 -17.44
CA ARG A 197 2.66 -15.36 -16.05
C ARG A 197 3.93 -15.09 -15.24
N GLN A 198 5.10 -15.29 -15.82
CA GLN A 198 6.37 -15.11 -15.10
C GLN A 198 6.63 -13.62 -14.86
N GLU A 199 6.44 -12.78 -15.89
CA GLU A 199 6.55 -11.32 -15.75
C GLU A 199 5.57 -10.77 -14.70
N LEU A 200 4.35 -11.30 -14.64
CA LEU A 200 3.36 -10.95 -13.61
C LEU A 200 3.87 -11.26 -12.20
N LEU A 201 4.43 -12.45 -11.99
CA LEU A 201 4.98 -12.85 -10.69
C LEU A 201 6.22 -12.04 -10.31
N ASP A 202 7.07 -11.71 -11.27
CA ASP A 202 8.27 -10.90 -11.03
C ASP A 202 7.90 -9.46 -10.65
N GLY A 203 6.91 -8.87 -11.35
CA GLY A 203 6.34 -7.57 -11.02
C GLY A 203 5.67 -7.56 -9.64
N ALA A 204 4.89 -8.60 -9.32
CA ALA A 204 4.25 -8.75 -8.02
C ALA A 204 5.27 -8.95 -6.89
N SER A 205 6.35 -9.70 -7.14
CA SER A 205 7.45 -9.91 -6.19
C SER A 205 8.15 -8.59 -5.86
N PHE A 206 8.43 -7.75 -6.86
CA PHE A 206 8.97 -6.42 -6.64
C PHE A 206 8.05 -5.55 -5.77
N LEU A 207 6.75 -5.49 -6.09
CA LEU A 207 5.78 -4.72 -5.29
C LEU A 207 5.65 -5.26 -3.86
N HIS A 208 5.62 -6.57 -3.70
CA HIS A 208 5.52 -7.24 -2.40
C HIS A 208 6.76 -6.98 -1.52
N LYS A 209 7.95 -6.87 -2.12
CA LYS A 209 9.18 -6.45 -1.43
C LYS A 209 9.16 -4.96 -1.08
N MET A 210 8.71 -4.11 -1.99
CA MET A 210 8.60 -2.66 -1.76
C MET A 210 7.64 -2.34 -0.60
N LEU A 211 6.53 -3.06 -0.51
CA LEU A 211 5.50 -2.82 0.50
C LEU A 211 5.73 -3.62 1.81
N THR A 212 6.95 -4.09 2.08
CA THR A 212 7.23 -4.90 3.27
C THR A 212 6.96 -4.15 4.58
N MET A 213 7.16 -2.82 4.59
CA MET A 213 6.90 -1.97 5.75
C MET A 213 5.39 -1.70 5.96
N GLU A 214 4.56 -1.91 4.94
CA GLU A 214 3.09 -1.75 5.02
C GLU A 214 2.41 -3.03 5.53
N PHE A 215 3.02 -4.19 5.28
CA PHE A 215 2.48 -5.50 5.64
C PHE A 215 3.47 -6.23 6.53
N VAL A 216 3.36 -6.03 7.86
CA VAL A 216 4.23 -6.67 8.86
C VAL A 216 4.29 -8.18 8.62
N ARG A 217 5.47 -8.68 8.26
CA ARG A 217 5.73 -10.08 7.92
C ARG A 217 7.22 -10.37 8.03
N LYS A 218 7.56 -11.64 8.26
CA LYS A 218 8.95 -12.10 8.17
C LYS A 218 9.41 -12.07 6.71
N ASP A 219 10.62 -11.56 6.47
CA ASP A 219 11.24 -11.58 5.15
C ASP A 219 11.67 -13.02 4.82
N ASP A 220 11.07 -13.59 3.78
CA ASP A 220 11.32 -14.95 3.30
C ASP A 220 11.01 -15.00 1.80
N PRO A 221 11.98 -14.68 0.93
CA PRO A 221 11.77 -14.58 -0.51
C PRO A 221 11.19 -15.85 -1.13
N VAL A 222 11.61 -17.03 -0.64
CA VAL A 222 11.15 -18.33 -1.16
C VAL A 222 9.69 -18.56 -0.80
N ALA A 223 9.34 -18.37 0.48
CA ALA A 223 7.96 -18.53 0.91
C ALA A 223 7.05 -17.44 0.31
N ASP A 224 7.56 -16.24 0.07
CA ASP A 224 6.83 -15.16 -0.58
C ASP A 224 6.48 -15.45 -2.03
N SER A 225 7.44 -15.92 -2.82
CA SER A 225 7.19 -16.36 -4.19
C SER A 225 6.12 -17.46 -4.22
N ALA A 226 6.20 -18.44 -3.31
CA ALA A 226 5.18 -19.49 -3.21
C ALA A 226 3.79 -18.94 -2.81
N ARG A 227 3.74 -17.97 -1.88
CA ARG A 227 2.49 -17.31 -1.44
C ARG A 227 1.86 -16.47 -2.56
N LEU A 228 2.67 -15.78 -3.37
CA LEU A 228 2.19 -15.02 -4.53
C LEU A 228 1.65 -15.95 -5.62
N ALA A 229 2.35 -17.06 -5.91
CA ALA A 229 1.86 -18.08 -6.83
C ALA A 229 0.52 -18.66 -6.36
N LYS A 230 0.38 -18.98 -5.07
CA LYS A 230 -0.88 -19.42 -4.48
C LYS A 230 -1.99 -18.37 -4.58
N ALA A 231 -1.67 -17.09 -4.37
CA ALA A 231 -2.64 -16.00 -4.53
C ALA A 231 -3.10 -15.85 -5.99
N LEU A 232 -2.20 -16.06 -6.96
CA LEU A 232 -2.57 -16.11 -8.38
C LEU A 232 -3.50 -17.28 -8.68
N ASP A 233 -3.24 -18.48 -8.14
CA ASP A 233 -4.12 -19.64 -8.31
C ASP A 233 -5.50 -19.41 -7.66
N HIS A 234 -5.54 -18.72 -6.52
CA HIS A 234 -6.79 -18.28 -5.92
C HIS A 234 -7.57 -17.35 -6.87
N LEU A 235 -6.95 -16.30 -7.44
CA LEU A 235 -7.59 -15.42 -8.41
C LEU A 235 -8.14 -16.19 -9.63
N LYS A 236 -7.42 -17.22 -10.08
CA LYS A 236 -7.88 -18.12 -11.16
C LYS A 236 -9.09 -18.96 -10.76
N SER A 237 -9.03 -19.60 -9.59
CA SER A 237 -10.16 -20.39 -9.08
C SER A 237 -11.44 -19.57 -8.92
N ARG A 238 -11.29 -18.27 -8.66
CA ARG A 238 -12.37 -17.29 -8.49
C ARG A 238 -12.84 -16.69 -9.82
N LYS A 239 -12.24 -17.09 -10.95
CA LYS A 239 -12.50 -16.56 -12.30
C LYS A 239 -12.27 -15.05 -12.42
N VAL A 240 -11.37 -14.50 -11.61
CA VAL A 240 -10.91 -13.11 -11.76
C VAL A 240 -9.91 -13.03 -12.90
N LEU A 241 -9.03 -14.03 -12.95
CA LEU A 241 -8.05 -14.25 -14.00
C LEU A 241 -8.26 -15.63 -14.63
N VAL A 242 -7.89 -15.82 -15.89
CA VAL A 242 -7.86 -17.14 -16.55
C VAL A 242 -6.52 -17.36 -17.22
N SER A 243 -6.10 -18.61 -17.35
CA SER A 243 -4.90 -18.94 -18.10
C SER A 243 -5.25 -19.16 -19.57
N THR A 244 -4.46 -18.54 -20.44
CA THR A 244 -4.58 -18.66 -21.88
C THR A 244 -3.30 -19.33 -22.40
N ALA A 245 -3.45 -20.45 -23.10
CA ALA A 245 -2.32 -21.14 -23.72
C ALA A 245 -2.01 -20.46 -25.05
N THR A 246 -0.73 -20.14 -25.26
CA THR A 246 -0.25 -19.58 -26.52
C THR A 246 0.50 -20.64 -27.33
N ALA A 247 0.65 -20.39 -28.63
CA ALA A 247 1.43 -21.26 -29.51
C ALA A 247 2.93 -21.23 -29.14
N SER A 248 3.38 -20.11 -28.57
CA SER A 248 4.64 -19.99 -27.83
C SER A 248 4.44 -20.62 -26.44
N SER A 249 5.35 -21.46 -25.98
CA SER A 249 5.21 -22.27 -24.74
C SER A 249 5.06 -21.49 -23.43
N SER A 250 4.88 -20.18 -23.45
CA SER A 250 4.63 -19.34 -22.28
C SER A 250 3.17 -19.41 -21.84
N VAL A 251 2.94 -19.44 -20.53
CA VAL A 251 1.59 -19.41 -19.98
C VAL A 251 1.18 -17.95 -19.82
N ARG A 252 0.13 -17.51 -20.50
CA ARG A 252 -0.44 -16.17 -20.32
C ARG A 252 -1.60 -16.18 -19.36
N VAL A 253 -1.91 -15.01 -18.82
CA VAL A 253 -3.02 -14.79 -17.89
C VAL A 253 -3.84 -13.59 -18.37
N GLU A 254 -5.16 -13.76 -18.46
CA GLU A 254 -6.09 -12.75 -18.93
C GLU A 254 -7.12 -12.39 -17.85
N ALA A 255 -7.50 -11.12 -17.77
CA ALA A 255 -8.54 -10.62 -16.88
C ALA A 255 -9.94 -10.95 -17.38
N VAL A 256 -10.75 -11.57 -16.52
CA VAL A 256 -12.18 -11.86 -16.78
C VAL A 256 -13.07 -11.02 -15.86
N ASP A 257 -12.63 -10.72 -14.63
CA ASP A 257 -13.32 -9.81 -13.71
C ASP A 257 -12.48 -8.54 -13.47
N SER A 258 -12.57 -7.61 -14.42
CA SER A 258 -11.88 -6.33 -14.34
C SER A 258 -12.36 -5.46 -13.17
N ALA A 259 -13.60 -5.66 -12.71
CA ALA A 259 -14.13 -4.92 -11.56
C ALA A 259 -13.44 -5.38 -10.26
N MET A 260 -13.28 -6.68 -10.06
CA MET A 260 -12.53 -7.24 -8.93
C MET A 260 -11.05 -6.83 -8.98
N LEU A 261 -10.40 -6.91 -10.14
CA LEU A 261 -9.01 -6.44 -10.27
C LEU A 261 -8.86 -4.96 -9.95
N SER A 262 -9.80 -4.12 -10.40
CA SER A 262 -9.80 -2.69 -10.09
C SER A 262 -10.01 -2.43 -8.59
N LEU A 263 -10.90 -3.18 -7.95
CA LEU A 263 -11.09 -3.13 -6.49
C LEU A 263 -9.79 -3.50 -5.76
N LEU A 264 -9.18 -4.64 -6.10
CA LEU A 264 -7.93 -5.12 -5.52
C LEU A 264 -6.78 -4.11 -5.71
N GLY A 265 -6.64 -3.56 -6.92
CA GLY A 265 -5.65 -2.53 -7.20
C GLY A 265 -5.89 -1.26 -6.38
N THR A 266 -7.14 -0.84 -6.18
CA THR A 266 -7.49 0.35 -5.36
C THR A 266 -7.09 0.16 -3.89
N LEU A 267 -6.96 -1.07 -3.42
CA LEU A 267 -6.44 -1.35 -2.10
C LEU A 267 -4.94 -1.04 -1.98
N VAL A 268 -4.18 -1.10 -3.07
CA VAL A 268 -2.71 -1.07 -3.04
C VAL A 268 -2.11 0.18 -3.71
N TRP A 269 -2.71 0.70 -4.78
CA TRP A 269 -2.16 1.84 -5.53
C TRP A 269 -1.83 3.09 -4.69
N PRO A 270 -2.57 3.48 -3.64
CA PRO A 270 -2.17 4.61 -2.82
C PRO A 270 -0.79 4.45 -2.18
N PHE A 271 -0.43 3.24 -1.76
CA PHE A 271 0.90 2.97 -1.22
C PHE A 271 1.96 3.08 -2.32
N ILE A 272 1.70 2.54 -3.52
CA ILE A 272 2.62 2.66 -4.66
C ILE A 272 2.87 4.13 -5.00
N ASP A 273 1.81 4.95 -5.02
CA ASP A 273 1.93 6.41 -5.23
C ASP A 273 2.79 7.05 -4.13
N SER A 274 2.59 6.76 -2.83
CA SER A 274 3.44 7.29 -1.74
C SER A 274 4.91 6.96 -1.92
N TYR A 275 5.23 5.72 -2.30
CA TYR A 275 6.62 5.29 -2.50
C TYR A 275 7.23 5.96 -3.73
N TRP A 276 6.43 6.19 -4.78
CA TRP A 276 6.87 6.96 -5.93
C TRP A 276 7.14 8.43 -5.56
N VAL A 277 6.27 9.07 -4.76
CA VAL A 277 6.51 10.42 -4.22
C VAL A 277 7.80 10.45 -3.42
N ALA A 278 8.04 9.46 -2.55
CA ALA A 278 9.24 9.39 -1.74
C ALA A 278 10.50 9.33 -2.60
N VAL A 279 10.57 8.42 -3.57
CA VAL A 279 11.72 8.30 -4.50
C VAL A 279 11.93 9.58 -5.29
N THR A 280 10.86 10.15 -5.84
CA THR A 280 10.91 11.36 -6.68
C THR A 280 11.35 12.59 -5.88
N SER A 281 10.98 12.67 -4.60
CA SER A 281 11.42 13.76 -3.71
C SER A 281 12.93 13.76 -3.48
N LEU A 282 13.60 12.62 -3.66
CA LEU A 282 15.04 12.51 -3.41
C LEU A 282 15.89 13.19 -4.49
N PHE A 283 15.35 13.50 -5.67
CA PHE A 283 16.08 14.29 -6.68
C PHE A 283 16.56 15.63 -6.12
N ALA A 284 15.77 16.26 -5.23
CA ALA A 284 16.15 17.50 -4.55
C ALA A 284 17.34 17.36 -3.57
N LEU A 285 17.77 16.13 -3.25
CA LEU A 285 18.97 15.89 -2.43
C LEU A 285 20.24 15.71 -3.26
N ARG A 286 20.16 15.72 -4.59
CA ARG A 286 21.35 15.60 -5.42
C ARG A 286 22.13 16.92 -5.51
N PRO A 287 23.48 16.86 -5.64
CA PRO A 287 24.32 15.67 -5.53
C PRO A 287 24.74 15.34 -4.08
N GLN A 288 24.73 16.31 -3.16
CA GLN A 288 25.24 16.12 -1.78
C GLN A 288 24.35 16.81 -0.72
N GLY A 289 23.04 16.86 -0.96
CA GLY A 289 22.07 17.41 -0.03
C GLY A 289 21.93 16.54 1.22
N GLU A 290 21.92 17.20 2.38
CA GLU A 290 21.56 16.60 3.67
C GLU A 290 20.30 17.28 4.20
N VAL A 291 19.37 16.50 4.72
CA VAL A 291 18.10 17.00 5.26
C VAL A 291 17.72 16.25 6.53
N THR A 292 17.05 16.90 7.47
CA THR A 292 16.53 16.18 8.63
C THR A 292 15.40 15.23 8.21
N THR A 293 15.24 14.09 8.89
CA THR A 293 14.11 13.18 8.60
C THR A 293 12.75 13.89 8.67
N GLU A 294 12.59 14.81 9.62
CA GLU A 294 11.35 15.57 9.80
C GLU A 294 11.08 16.56 8.68
N ASP A 295 12.11 17.29 8.23
CA ASP A 295 11.95 18.24 7.13
C ASP A 295 11.73 17.52 5.80
N LEU A 296 12.41 16.39 5.57
CA LEU A 296 12.15 15.54 4.41
C LEU A 296 10.72 15.02 4.41
N LEU A 297 10.22 14.54 5.54
CA LEU A 297 8.85 14.01 5.62
C LEU A 297 7.78 15.09 5.38
N LYS A 298 8.00 16.33 5.83
CA LYS A 298 7.14 17.49 5.49
C LYS A 298 7.18 17.80 3.99
N ARG A 299 8.36 17.76 3.39
CA ARG A 299 8.57 17.95 1.95
C ARG A 299 7.83 16.90 1.12
N LEU A 300 7.92 15.63 1.50
CA LEU A 300 7.21 14.52 0.87
C LEU A 300 5.68 14.71 0.92
N GLN A 301 5.14 15.09 2.08
CA GLN A 301 3.69 15.34 2.22
C GLN A 301 3.23 16.48 1.33
N TRP A 302 3.93 17.61 1.37
CA TRP A 302 3.61 18.76 0.54
C TRP A 302 3.69 18.43 -0.96
N LEU A 303 4.68 17.65 -1.37
CA LEU A 303 4.81 17.19 -2.75
C LEU A 303 3.66 16.25 -3.15
N ALA A 304 3.27 15.30 -2.29
CA ALA A 304 2.14 14.42 -2.54
C ALA A 304 0.83 15.19 -2.74
N GLU A 305 0.56 16.18 -1.89
CA GLU A 305 -0.62 17.04 -2.01
C GLU A 305 -0.61 17.85 -3.32
N THR A 306 0.56 18.40 -3.67
CA THR A 306 0.77 19.14 -4.92
C THR A 306 0.50 18.24 -6.13
N MET A 307 1.12 17.05 -6.17
CA MET A 307 0.92 16.05 -7.22
C MET A 307 -0.55 15.62 -7.33
N TYR A 308 -1.27 15.53 -6.22
CA TYR A 308 -2.70 15.21 -6.26
C TYR A 308 -3.52 16.34 -6.89
N HIS A 309 -3.27 17.59 -6.50
CA HIS A 309 -3.96 18.76 -7.05
C HIS A 309 -3.66 18.98 -8.55
N GLU A 310 -2.44 18.68 -8.97
CA GLU A 310 -2.01 18.74 -10.37
C GLU A 310 -2.43 17.51 -11.18
N LYS A 311 -3.17 16.57 -10.57
CA LYS A 311 -3.63 15.33 -11.20
C LYS A 311 -2.48 14.47 -11.74
N LEU A 312 -1.36 14.44 -11.02
CA LEU A 312 -0.24 13.54 -11.27
C LEU A 312 -0.36 12.22 -10.51
N ILE A 313 -1.05 12.20 -9.36
CA ILE A 313 -1.44 11.00 -8.61
C ILE A 313 -2.97 10.92 -8.47
N SER A 314 -3.52 9.70 -8.37
CA SER A 314 -4.98 9.49 -8.34
C SER A 314 -5.56 9.47 -6.91
N PHE A 315 -4.71 9.20 -5.93
CA PHE A 315 -5.10 8.85 -4.57
C PHE A 315 -4.54 9.88 -3.59
N TYR A 316 -5.40 10.56 -2.83
CA TYR A 316 -4.93 11.48 -1.80
C TYR A 316 -4.46 10.73 -0.55
N GLU A 317 -4.90 9.49 -0.36
CA GLU A 317 -4.43 8.60 0.69
C GLU A 317 -2.90 8.43 0.67
N SER A 318 -2.28 8.64 -0.51
CA SER A 318 -0.83 8.63 -0.72
C SER A 318 -0.08 9.74 0.04
N CYS A 319 -0.79 10.74 0.57
CA CYS A 319 -0.23 11.81 1.40
C CYS A 319 -0.07 11.40 2.88
N SER A 320 -0.46 10.17 3.27
CA SER A 320 -0.32 9.69 4.65
C SER A 320 1.14 9.78 5.12
N ARG A 321 1.31 10.45 6.27
CA ARG A 321 2.62 10.63 6.90
C ARG A 321 3.27 9.30 7.24
N GLU A 322 2.49 8.35 7.72
CA GLU A 322 2.89 7.02 8.14
C GLU A 322 3.43 6.22 6.94
N THR A 323 2.70 6.21 5.82
CA THR A 323 3.17 5.54 4.60
C THR A 323 4.43 6.21 4.02
N LEU A 324 4.51 7.54 4.02
CA LEU A 324 5.70 8.25 3.56
C LEU A 324 6.92 7.98 4.47
N GLN A 325 6.70 7.86 5.78
CA GLN A 325 7.75 7.46 6.72
C GLN A 325 8.22 6.01 6.48
N ASN A 326 7.28 5.09 6.23
CA ASN A 326 7.59 3.71 5.86
C ASN A 326 8.39 3.64 4.54
N ALA A 327 8.06 4.48 3.57
CA ALA A 327 8.81 4.58 2.32
C ALA A 327 10.25 5.04 2.56
N LEU A 328 10.48 6.06 3.40
CA LEU A 328 11.84 6.48 3.77
C LEU A 328 12.60 5.37 4.50
N ALA A 329 11.96 4.66 5.43
CA ALA A 329 12.58 3.53 6.13
C ALA A 329 12.96 2.39 5.17
N LEU A 330 12.10 2.08 4.19
CA LEU A 330 12.44 1.12 3.14
C LEU A 330 13.63 1.60 2.31
N LEU A 331 13.64 2.86 1.87
CA LEU A 331 14.71 3.41 1.03
C LEU A 331 16.05 3.44 1.77
N GLU A 332 16.06 3.65 3.09
CA GLU A 332 17.26 3.42 3.90
C GLU A 332 17.67 1.95 3.94
N GLY A 333 16.71 1.03 4.14
CA GLY A 333 16.98 -0.42 4.10
C GLY A 333 17.45 -0.94 2.74
N TRP A 334 17.09 -0.26 1.65
CA TRP A 334 17.57 -0.53 0.29
C TRP A 334 18.90 0.17 -0.03
N ASN A 335 19.52 0.85 0.95
CA ASN A 335 20.74 1.65 0.78
C ASN A 335 20.62 2.77 -0.26
N VAL A 336 19.40 3.28 -0.52
CA VAL A 336 19.19 4.50 -1.32
C VAL A 336 19.52 5.73 -0.48
N LEU A 337 19.16 5.69 0.80
CA LEU A 337 19.41 6.72 1.79
C LEU A 337 20.37 6.22 2.86
N SER A 338 21.24 7.10 3.34
CA SER A 338 22.05 6.89 4.54
C SER A 338 21.58 7.82 5.65
N SER A 339 21.67 7.37 6.91
CA SER A 339 21.37 8.21 8.07
C SER A 339 22.59 8.48 8.93
N ARG A 340 22.79 9.76 9.29
CA ARG A 340 23.83 10.23 10.20
C ARG A 340 23.20 10.96 11.38
N ARG A 341 23.70 10.70 12.59
CA ARG A 341 23.30 11.46 13.78
C ARG A 341 24.22 12.67 13.94
N ARG A 342 23.64 13.86 13.99
CA ARG A 342 24.35 15.11 14.30
C ARG A 342 24.05 15.52 15.74
N ALA A 343 25.12 15.73 16.52
CA ALA A 343 25.00 16.30 17.85
C ALA A 343 24.45 17.73 17.76
N PRO A 344 23.53 18.15 18.66
CA PRO A 344 22.98 19.49 18.64
C PRO A 344 24.10 20.52 18.86
N THR A 345 24.31 21.40 17.88
CA THR A 345 25.24 22.52 18.00
C THR A 345 24.59 23.64 18.81
N GLY A 346 24.80 23.66 20.13
CA GLY A 346 24.38 24.74 21.03
C GLY A 346 25.55 25.22 21.88
N LYS A 347 25.85 26.52 21.84
CA LYS A 347 26.84 27.18 22.71
C LYS A 347 26.52 26.86 24.18
N LYS A 348 27.57 26.69 24.99
CA LYS A 348 27.52 26.45 26.43
C LYS A 348 26.70 27.53 27.13
N SER A 349 25.41 27.31 27.34
CA SER A 349 24.59 28.11 28.25
C SER A 349 23.62 27.19 29.00
N ALA A 350 23.99 26.92 30.26
CA ALA A 350 23.24 26.32 31.36
C ALA A 350 22.64 24.90 31.19
N PRO A 351 22.65 24.07 32.25
CA PRO A 351 22.20 22.68 32.18
C PRO A 351 20.68 22.63 32.37
N LYS A 352 19.93 22.28 31.31
CA LYS A 352 18.62 21.62 31.44
C LYS A 352 18.17 21.07 30.08
N VAL A 353 17.96 19.75 30.06
CA VAL A 353 17.46 18.89 28.97
C VAL A 353 18.44 18.69 27.80
N SER A 354 19.09 17.53 27.75
CA SER A 354 19.84 17.06 26.58
C SER A 354 18.88 16.97 25.39
N LYS A 355 18.99 17.90 24.43
CA LYS A 355 18.24 17.82 23.18
C LYS A 355 18.62 16.50 22.45
N PRO A 356 17.64 15.73 21.96
CA PRO A 356 17.94 14.49 21.24
C PRO A 356 18.76 14.80 19.98
N ALA A 357 19.68 13.88 19.63
CA ALA A 357 20.47 14.00 18.41
C ALA A 357 19.56 14.06 17.18
N VAL A 358 19.88 14.95 16.24
CA VAL A 358 19.10 15.11 15.01
C VAL A 358 19.57 14.08 14.00
N ARG A 359 18.62 13.36 13.40
CA ARG A 359 18.89 12.40 12.32
C ARG A 359 18.84 13.12 10.98
N LEU A 360 19.97 13.12 10.28
CA LEU A 360 20.13 13.63 8.93
C LEU A 360 20.09 12.46 7.95
N LEU A 361 19.46 12.69 6.81
CA LEU A 361 19.36 11.77 5.67
C LEU A 361 20.06 12.40 4.47
N SER A 362 20.77 11.57 3.72
CA SER A 362 21.39 11.92 2.44
C SER A 362 21.35 10.72 1.50
N LEU A 363 21.43 10.97 0.19
CA LEU A 363 21.61 9.91 -0.79
C LEU A 363 22.95 9.20 -0.58
N THR A 364 22.98 7.90 -0.83
CA THR A 364 24.24 7.14 -0.95
C THR A 364 24.92 7.47 -2.29
N PRO A 365 26.23 7.22 -2.43
CA PRO A 365 26.99 7.62 -3.62
C PRO A 365 26.40 7.10 -4.94
N GLU A 366 25.85 5.89 -4.95
CA GLU A 366 25.23 5.24 -6.12
C GLU A 366 23.99 5.99 -6.61
N TYR A 367 23.21 6.57 -5.71
CA TYR A 367 21.96 7.28 -6.04
C TYR A 367 22.12 8.81 -6.11
N ALA A 368 23.26 9.33 -5.63
CA ALA A 368 23.62 10.75 -5.69
C ALA A 368 23.96 11.25 -7.10
N ILE A 369 24.29 10.34 -8.02
CA ILE A 369 24.57 10.60 -9.43
C ILE A 369 23.40 10.17 -10.32
N ASP A 370 23.33 10.71 -11.53
CA ASP A 370 22.31 10.38 -12.54
C ASP A 370 22.32 8.89 -12.89
N GLY A 371 21.14 8.30 -13.05
CA GLY A 371 20.95 6.91 -13.50
C GLY A 371 20.11 6.07 -12.53
N GLU A 372 20.68 5.68 -11.39
CA GLU A 372 20.07 4.65 -10.52
C GLU A 372 18.77 5.11 -9.84
N LEU A 373 18.70 6.37 -9.40
CA LEU A 373 17.47 6.91 -8.78
C LEU A 373 16.35 7.06 -9.80
N GLU A 374 16.67 7.45 -11.04
CA GLU A 374 15.73 7.55 -12.16
C GLU A 374 15.23 6.17 -12.56
N GLN A 375 16.12 5.17 -12.63
CA GLN A 375 15.72 3.78 -12.88
C GLN A 375 14.77 3.27 -11.80
N LEU A 376 15.05 3.57 -10.53
CA LEU A 376 14.16 3.24 -9.44
C LEU A 376 12.81 3.97 -9.56
N ALA A 377 12.83 5.28 -9.83
CA ALA A 377 11.62 6.09 -10.03
C ALA A 377 10.77 5.56 -11.20
N MET A 378 11.40 5.23 -12.33
CA MET A 378 10.77 4.62 -13.51
C MET A 378 10.13 3.28 -13.16
N ARG A 379 10.88 2.43 -12.45
CA ARG A 379 10.41 1.10 -12.05
C ARG A 379 9.18 1.18 -11.14
N VAL A 380 9.18 2.06 -10.15
CA VAL A 380 8.00 2.27 -9.28
C VAL A 380 6.85 2.89 -10.08
N SER A 381 7.15 3.87 -10.94
CA SER A 381 6.16 4.58 -11.77
C SER A 381 5.32 3.63 -12.62
N LYS A 382 5.94 2.57 -13.17
CA LYS A 382 5.29 1.54 -13.99
C LYS A 382 4.05 0.92 -13.33
N PHE A 383 4.02 0.81 -12.00
CA PHE A 383 2.95 0.12 -11.27
C PHE A 383 1.81 1.03 -10.79
N ARG A 384 1.91 2.34 -11.06
CA ARG A 384 0.93 3.33 -10.61
C ARG A 384 -0.33 3.28 -11.48
N LYS A 385 -1.46 3.66 -10.89
CA LYS A 385 -2.67 3.97 -11.65
C LYS A 385 -2.72 5.47 -11.93
N LEU A 386 -2.36 5.82 -13.16
CA LEU A 386 -2.34 7.20 -13.61
C LEU A 386 -3.76 7.77 -13.70
N PRO A 387 -3.96 9.06 -13.38
CA PRO A 387 -5.22 9.74 -13.64
C PRO A 387 -5.59 9.69 -15.13
N ALA A 388 -6.89 9.75 -15.41
CA ALA A 388 -7.37 9.70 -16.79
C ALA A 388 -6.77 10.84 -17.63
N GLY A 389 -6.25 10.50 -18.82
CA GLY A 389 -5.61 11.45 -19.74
C GLY A 389 -4.14 11.75 -19.45
N VAL A 390 -3.56 11.17 -18.41
CA VAL A 390 -2.12 11.29 -18.11
C VAL A 390 -1.36 10.12 -18.71
N HIS A 391 -0.38 10.40 -19.55
CA HIS A 391 0.55 9.39 -20.07
C HIS A 391 1.68 9.12 -19.07
N PRO A 392 2.19 7.88 -19.00
CA PRO A 392 3.39 7.57 -18.21
C PRO A 392 4.51 8.52 -18.65
N ALA A 393 5.04 9.32 -17.73
CA ALA A 393 6.17 10.18 -18.05
C ALA A 393 7.40 9.32 -18.34
N THR A 394 8.12 9.63 -19.42
CA THR A 394 9.53 9.27 -19.55
C THR A 394 10.24 9.89 -18.35
N THR A 395 10.60 9.09 -17.35
CA THR A 395 10.92 9.62 -16.01
C THR A 395 12.38 10.10 -15.97
N SER A 396 12.74 11.01 -16.88
CA SER A 396 13.98 11.77 -16.76
C SER A 396 13.82 12.79 -15.64
N GLU A 397 14.88 12.99 -14.85
CA GLU A 397 14.90 14.02 -13.80
C GLU A 397 14.45 15.38 -14.35
N THR A 398 14.89 15.74 -15.55
CA THR A 398 14.51 16.97 -16.25
C THR A 398 13.00 17.08 -16.51
N GLU A 399 12.33 15.99 -16.92
CA GLU A 399 10.89 16.01 -17.16
C GLU A 399 10.09 16.02 -15.86
N VAL A 400 10.57 15.32 -14.83
CA VAL A 400 9.99 15.37 -13.49
C VAL A 400 10.10 16.77 -12.90
N LEU A 401 11.29 17.39 -12.94
CA LEU A 401 11.53 18.76 -12.50
C LEU A 401 10.76 19.79 -13.35
N ALA A 402 10.59 19.55 -14.65
CA ALA A 402 9.80 20.42 -15.52
C ALA A 402 8.30 20.35 -15.19
N ARG A 403 7.77 19.16 -14.89
CA ARG A 403 6.38 18.97 -14.46
C ARG A 403 6.14 19.42 -13.02
N LEU A 404 7.18 19.41 -12.20
CA LEU A 404 7.15 19.81 -10.79
C LEU A 404 8.26 20.85 -10.52
N PRO A 405 8.14 22.10 -11.01
CA PRO A 405 9.11 23.16 -10.72
C PRO A 405 9.26 23.42 -9.22
N ALA A 406 8.28 22.99 -8.44
CA ALA A 406 8.33 22.83 -7.00
C ALA A 406 9.61 22.13 -6.50
N LEU A 407 10.04 21.04 -7.14
CA LEU A 407 11.20 20.24 -6.73
C LEU A 407 12.53 20.97 -6.89
N SER A 408 12.67 21.88 -7.86
CA SER A 408 13.90 22.64 -8.08
C SER A 408 14.10 23.79 -7.08
N ARG A 409 13.06 24.10 -6.28
CA ARG A 409 13.08 25.13 -5.24
C ARG A 409 13.23 24.57 -3.82
N MET A 410 13.43 23.26 -3.66
CA MET A 410 13.41 22.54 -2.38
C MET A 410 14.79 22.30 -1.78
#